data_AF-A0A2D4GNB8-F1
#
_entry.id   AF-A0A2D4GNB8-F1
#
_cell.length_a   1.000
_cell.length_b   1.000
_cell.length_c   1.000
_cell.angle_alpha   90.00
_cell.angle_beta   90.00
_cell.angle_gamma   90.00
#
_symmetry.space_group_name_H-M   'P 1'
#
loop_
_entity.id
_entity.type
_entity.pdbx_description
1 polymer ?
#
loop_
_entity_poly.entity_id
_entity_poly.type
_entity_poly.pdbx_seq_one_letter_code
_entity_poly.pdbx_strand_id
1 'polypeptide(L)'
;DSVSDLRSKEIKRATLNELVEYVSTNRGVITESAYSEIVKMISSNIFRTLPPSENPDFDPEEDEPTLEASWPHIQLVYEFLLRFLESPDFQPSIAKRHIDQKFVQQLLELFDSEDPRERDFLKTVLHRIYGKFLGLRAFIRKQINNIFLRFIYETEHFNGVAELLEILGR
;
A
#
# COMPACT_ATOMS: atom_id res chain seq x y z
N ASP A 1 -19.93 13.57 7.27
CA ASP A 1 -18.56 14.10 7.13
C ASP A 1 -17.99 14.23 5.71
N SER A 2 -18.81 14.08 4.65
CA SER A 2 -18.36 14.32 3.27
C SER A 2 -18.18 15.80 2.94
N VAL A 3 -19.02 16.68 3.50
CA VAL A 3 -19.03 18.14 3.24
C VAL A 3 -18.29 18.96 4.31
N SER A 4 -18.06 18.40 5.51
CA SER A 4 -17.23 19.03 6.53
C SER A 4 -15.74 18.95 6.15
N ASP A 5 -15.00 19.99 6.49
CA ASP A 5 -13.54 20.09 6.35
C ASP A 5 -12.94 20.16 4.93
N LEU A 6 -13.69 20.67 3.93
CA LEU A 6 -13.15 20.88 2.57
C LEU A 6 -11.81 21.64 2.57
N ARG A 7 -11.68 22.67 3.40
CA ARG A 7 -10.43 23.44 3.54
C ARG A 7 -9.30 22.58 4.12
N SER A 8 -9.56 21.84 5.20
CA SER A 8 -8.56 20.98 5.86
C SER A 8 -8.12 19.83 4.95
N LYS A 9 -9.05 19.25 4.18
CA LYS A 9 -8.80 18.24 3.15
C LYS A 9 -7.91 18.80 2.04
N GLU A 10 -8.17 20.02 1.58
CA GLU A 10 -7.34 20.65 0.54
C GLU A 10 -5.93 20.97 1.04
N ILE A 11 -5.80 21.46 2.28
CA ILE A 11 -4.48 21.67 2.91
C ILE A 11 -3.71 20.35 2.95
N LYS A 12 -4.31 19.26 3.44
CA LYS A 12 -3.67 17.93 3.47
C LYS A 12 -3.21 17.50 2.08
N ARG A 13 -4.06 17.68 1.06
CA ARG A 13 -3.76 17.32 -0.33
C ARG A 13 -2.56 18.10 -0.85
N ALA A 14 -2.56 19.42 -0.68
CA ALA A 14 -1.47 20.29 -1.11
C ALA A 14 -0.15 19.92 -0.40
N THR A 15 -0.18 19.70 0.92
CA THR A 15 1.01 19.31 1.69
C THR A 15 1.56 17.95 1.25
N LEU A 16 0.70 16.94 1.03
CA LEU A 16 1.16 15.64 0.53
C LEU A 16 1.79 15.75 -0.86
N ASN A 17 1.20 16.55 -1.74
CA ASN A 17 1.75 16.79 -3.08
C ASN A 17 3.13 17.47 -3.03
N GLU A 18 3.29 18.48 -2.17
CA GLU A 18 4.58 19.13 -1.93
C GLU A 18 5.62 18.15 -1.38
N LEU A 19 5.23 17.26 -0.45
CA LEU A 19 6.12 16.23 0.09
C LEU A 19 6.58 15.23 -0.99
N VAL A 20 5.69 14.82 -1.89
CA VAL A 20 6.03 13.97 -3.04
C VAL A 20 7.07 14.65 -3.92
N GLU A 21 6.84 15.91 -4.28
CA GLU A 21 7.77 16.69 -5.09
C GLU A 21 9.11 16.87 -4.38
N TYR A 22 9.08 17.18 -3.09
CA TYR A 22 10.28 17.43 -2.28
C TYR A 22 11.19 16.21 -2.21
N VAL A 23 10.65 15.02 -1.90
CA VAL A 23 11.43 13.76 -1.85
C VAL A 23 11.90 13.31 -3.23
N SER A 24 11.18 13.68 -4.30
CA SER A 24 11.55 13.31 -5.67
C SER A 24 12.67 14.18 -6.24
N THR A 25 12.72 15.46 -5.88
CA THR A 25 13.63 16.46 -6.47
C THR A 25 14.89 16.70 -5.65
N ASN A 26 14.81 16.60 -4.32
CA ASN A 26 15.91 16.93 -3.42
C ASN A 26 16.67 15.67 -3.00
N ARG A 27 18.00 15.77 -2.97
CA ARG A 27 18.89 14.71 -2.48
C ARG A 27 19.33 14.95 -1.05
N GLY A 28 19.61 13.88 -0.31
CA GLY A 28 20.08 13.92 1.06
C GLY A 28 19.01 14.30 2.09
N VAL A 29 17.72 14.34 1.69
CA VAL A 29 16.62 14.76 2.56
C VAL A 29 16.13 13.64 3.49
N ILE A 30 16.38 12.38 3.15
CA ILE A 30 15.96 11.23 3.93
C ILE A 30 17.03 10.94 5.01
N THR A 31 16.89 11.61 6.15
CA THR A 31 17.75 11.40 7.32
C THR A 31 17.31 10.16 8.13
N GLU A 32 18.17 9.63 9.00
CA GLU A 32 17.83 8.46 9.84
C GLU A 32 16.60 8.70 10.71
N SER A 33 16.45 9.89 11.29
CA SER A 33 15.29 10.24 12.11
C SER A 33 13.99 10.35 11.30
N ALA A 34 14.07 10.67 10.00
CA ALA A 34 12.90 10.79 9.14
C ALA A 34 12.22 9.44 8.86
N TYR A 35 12.96 8.33 8.86
CA TYR A 35 12.39 6.99 8.56
C TYR A 35 11.21 6.64 9.49
N SER A 36 11.37 6.88 10.79
CA SER A 36 10.34 6.58 11.79
C SER A 36 9.06 7.37 11.52
N GLU A 37 9.19 8.68 11.31
CA GLU A 37 8.03 9.57 11.09
C GLU A 37 7.36 9.31 9.74
N ILE A 38 8.15 9.06 8.70
CA ILE A 38 7.64 8.72 7.36
C ILE A 38 6.83 7.42 7.41
N VAL A 39 7.39 6.35 7.97
CA VAL A 39 6.71 5.05 8.02
C VAL A 39 5.46 5.15 8.89
N LYS A 40 5.51 5.90 10.00
CA LYS A 40 4.34 6.15 10.85
C LYS A 40 3.25 6.92 10.11
N MET A 41 3.61 7.98 9.37
CA MET A 41 2.68 8.76 8.56
C MET A 41 2.00 7.89 7.51
N ILE A 42 2.78 7.10 6.76
CA ILE A 42 2.26 6.17 5.75
C ILE A 42 1.30 5.16 6.39
N SER A 43 1.76 4.48 7.45
CA SER A 43 0.98 3.46 8.16
C SER A 43 -0.36 4.00 8.66
N SER A 44 -0.38 5.23 9.17
CA SER A 44 -1.59 5.87 9.71
C SER A 44 -2.59 6.29 8.64
N ASN A 45 -2.17 6.38 7.38
CA ASN A 45 -3.02 6.76 6.26
C ASN A 45 -3.51 5.57 5.42
N ILE A 46 -2.68 4.54 5.24
CA ILE A 46 -3.03 3.40 4.35
C ILE A 46 -3.63 2.22 5.12
N PHE A 47 -3.13 1.91 6.32
CA PHE A 47 -3.57 0.71 7.04
C PHE A 47 -4.91 0.96 7.71
N ARG A 48 -5.93 0.34 7.14
CA ARG A 48 -7.31 0.37 7.59
C ARG A 48 -7.94 -0.99 7.37
N THR A 49 -8.99 -1.27 8.11
CA THR A 49 -9.87 -2.40 7.79
C THR A 49 -10.67 -2.01 6.55
N LEU A 50 -10.65 -2.87 5.53
CA LEU A 50 -11.45 -2.67 4.34
C LEU A 50 -12.94 -2.77 4.70
N PRO A 51 -13.82 -1.98 4.05
CA PRO A 51 -15.26 -2.11 4.25
C PRO A 51 -15.69 -3.54 3.88
N PRO A 52 -16.73 -4.08 4.55
CA PRO A 52 -17.28 -5.37 4.16
C PRO A 52 -17.82 -5.27 2.73
N SER A 53 -17.67 -6.34 1.94
CA SER A 53 -18.30 -6.39 0.62
C SER A 53 -19.82 -6.30 0.79
N GLU A 54 -20.44 -5.36 0.08
CA GLU A 54 -21.89 -5.11 0.17
C GLU A 54 -22.71 -6.13 -0.62
N ASN A 55 -22.09 -6.94 -1.49
CA ASN A 55 -22.77 -7.89 -2.37
C ASN A 55 -22.43 -9.36 -2.01
N PRO A 56 -23.38 -10.14 -1.43
CA PRO A 56 -23.19 -11.56 -1.15
C PRO A 56 -23.11 -12.44 -2.41
N ASP A 57 -23.71 -11.99 -3.51
CA ASP A 57 -23.74 -12.69 -4.81
C ASP A 57 -22.72 -12.05 -5.80
N PHE A 58 -21.62 -11.52 -5.27
CA PHE A 58 -20.64 -10.75 -6.05
C PHE A 58 -20.13 -11.53 -7.26
N ASP A 59 -20.36 -10.97 -8.46
CA ASP A 59 -19.79 -11.47 -9.70
C ASP A 59 -18.64 -10.55 -10.13
N PRO A 60 -17.37 -11.03 -10.05
CA PRO A 60 -16.21 -10.21 -10.41
C PRO A 60 -16.18 -9.80 -11.89
N GLU A 61 -16.97 -10.42 -12.77
CA GLU A 61 -17.09 -10.04 -14.18
C GLU A 61 -18.18 -8.99 -14.45
N GLU A 62 -19.24 -8.94 -13.62
CA GLU A 62 -20.41 -8.07 -13.84
C GLU A 62 -20.48 -6.86 -12.90
N ASP A 63 -19.95 -6.96 -11.68
CA ASP A 63 -20.09 -5.93 -10.66
C ASP A 63 -19.09 -4.76 -10.82
N GLU A 64 -19.61 -3.53 -10.70
CA GLU A 64 -18.76 -2.33 -10.70
C GLU A 64 -17.95 -2.24 -9.39
N PRO A 65 -16.62 -2.01 -9.45
CA PRO A 65 -15.79 -1.97 -8.25
C PRO A 65 -16.12 -0.75 -7.39
N THR A 66 -16.22 -0.96 -6.08
CA THR A 66 -16.36 0.16 -5.14
C THR A 66 -15.07 0.99 -5.13
N LEU A 67 -15.20 2.27 -5.47
CA LEU A 67 -14.07 3.21 -5.47
C LEU A 67 -13.85 3.83 -4.08
N GLU A 68 -12.59 3.96 -3.68
CA GLU A 68 -12.25 4.56 -2.40
C GLU A 68 -12.54 6.07 -2.40
N ALA A 69 -13.43 6.53 -1.52
CA ALA A 69 -13.85 7.93 -1.44
C ALA A 69 -12.69 8.87 -1.06
N SER A 70 -11.70 8.38 -0.31
CA SER A 70 -10.51 9.14 0.10
C SER A 70 -9.35 9.04 -0.90
N TRP A 71 -9.60 8.51 -2.11
CA TRP A 71 -8.59 8.29 -3.14
C TRP A 71 -7.70 9.50 -3.44
N PRO A 72 -8.21 10.74 -3.57
CA PRO A 72 -7.36 11.91 -3.84
C PRO A 72 -6.26 12.15 -2.81
N HIS A 73 -6.41 11.66 -1.58
CA HIS A 73 -5.38 11.72 -0.53
C HIS A 73 -4.57 10.43 -0.47
N ILE A 74 -5.22 9.27 -0.53
CA ILE A 74 -4.56 7.96 -0.44
C ILE A 74 -3.59 7.75 -1.61
N GLN A 75 -3.98 8.17 -2.82
CA GLN A 75 -3.11 8.15 -3.99
C GLN A 75 -1.77 8.86 -3.73
N LEU A 76 -1.80 10.05 -3.12
CA LEU A 76 -0.60 10.83 -2.83
C LEU A 76 0.27 10.14 -1.76
N VAL A 77 -0.33 9.42 -0.81
CA VAL A 77 0.42 8.65 0.19
C VAL A 77 1.11 7.44 -0.43
N TYR A 78 0.44 6.72 -1.34
CA TYR A 78 1.06 5.64 -2.10
C TYR A 78 2.17 6.14 -3.03
N GLU A 79 1.94 7.26 -3.71
CA GLU A 79 2.95 7.89 -4.54
C GLU A 79 4.17 8.31 -3.71
N PHE A 80 3.94 8.93 -2.55
CA PHE A 80 5.00 9.28 -1.62
C PHE A 80 5.78 8.05 -1.14
N LEU A 81 5.09 6.97 -0.74
CA LEU A 81 5.74 5.72 -0.34
C LEU A 81 6.58 5.14 -1.47
N LEU A 82 6.08 5.15 -2.71
CA LEU A 82 6.82 4.64 -3.86
C LEU A 82 8.08 5.48 -4.12
N ARG A 83 7.97 6.81 -4.14
CA ARG A 83 9.13 7.71 -4.30
C ARG A 83 10.14 7.55 -3.17
N PHE A 84 9.67 7.39 -1.94
CA PHE A 84 10.51 7.12 -0.78
C PHE A 84 11.29 5.80 -0.94
N LEU A 85 10.65 4.72 -1.39
CA LEU A 85 11.32 3.44 -1.64
C LEU A 85 12.27 3.50 -2.83
N GLU A 86 11.94 4.25 -3.88
CA GLU A 86 12.73 4.37 -5.12
C GLU A 86 13.86 5.40 -5.03
N SER A 87 13.84 6.25 -4.00
CA SER A 87 14.87 7.26 -3.79
C SER A 87 16.28 6.63 -3.77
N PRO A 88 17.26 7.24 -4.45
CA PRO A 88 18.65 6.76 -4.42
C PRO A 88 19.27 6.87 -3.02
N ASP A 89 18.73 7.74 -2.16
CA ASP A 89 19.20 7.94 -0.79
C ASP A 89 18.53 6.97 0.20
N PHE A 90 17.65 6.08 -0.28
CA PHE A 90 16.98 5.09 0.55
C PHE A 90 17.96 4.02 1.05
N GLN A 91 17.99 3.79 2.36
CA GLN A 91 18.88 2.85 3.03
C GLN A 91 18.09 1.69 3.65
N PRO A 92 18.07 0.49 3.01
CA PRO A 92 17.36 -0.67 3.53
C PRO A 92 17.81 -1.12 4.93
N SER A 93 19.08 -0.86 5.27
CA SER A 93 19.67 -1.19 6.58
C SER A 93 19.03 -0.43 7.75
N ILE A 94 18.57 0.80 7.52
CA ILE A 94 17.86 1.62 8.50
C ILE A 94 16.36 1.29 8.43
N ALA A 95 15.80 1.27 7.22
CA ALA A 95 14.37 1.06 6.98
C ALA A 95 13.84 -0.27 7.54
N LYS A 96 14.67 -1.33 7.59
CA LYS A 96 14.25 -2.66 8.12
C LYS A 96 13.82 -2.64 9.60
N ARG A 97 14.15 -1.58 10.36
CA ARG A 97 13.69 -1.39 11.74
C ARG A 97 12.22 -0.94 11.81
N HIS A 98 11.68 -0.44 10.71
CA HIS A 98 10.35 0.15 10.61
C HIS A 98 9.45 -0.59 9.61
N ILE A 99 10.03 -1.11 8.52
CA ILE A 99 9.37 -2.01 7.55
C ILE A 99 9.70 -3.44 7.97
N ASP A 100 8.88 -3.98 8.86
CA ASP A 100 9.02 -5.32 9.42
C ASP A 100 7.93 -6.28 8.89
N GLN A 101 7.85 -7.48 9.48
CA GLN A 101 6.83 -8.46 9.11
C GLN A 101 5.41 -7.95 9.37
N LYS A 102 5.21 -7.13 10.41
CA LYS A 102 3.91 -6.56 10.73
C LYS A 102 3.48 -5.54 9.67
N PHE A 103 4.39 -4.66 9.26
CA PHE A 103 4.13 -3.73 8.15
C PHE A 103 3.73 -4.49 6.87
N VAL A 104 4.47 -5.54 6.52
CA VAL A 104 4.16 -6.36 5.34
C VAL A 104 2.82 -7.08 5.47
N GLN A 105 2.48 -7.60 6.65
CA GLN A 105 1.20 -8.25 6.90
C GLN A 105 0.04 -7.29 6.66
N GLN A 106 0.10 -6.08 7.23
CA GLN A 106 -0.94 -5.06 7.04
C GLN A 106 -1.00 -4.57 5.58
N LEU A 107 0.14 -4.53 4.88
CA LEU A 107 0.17 -4.20 3.45
C LEU A 107 -0.52 -5.27 2.60
N LEU A 108 -0.31 -6.55 2.93
CA LEU A 108 -0.92 -7.67 2.22
C LEU A 108 -2.44 -7.75 2.43
N GLU A 109 -2.94 -7.35 3.59
CA GLU A 109 -4.38 -7.27 3.87
C GLU A 109 -5.10 -6.27 2.96
N LEU A 110 -4.42 -5.21 2.51
CA LEU A 110 -5.01 -4.22 1.61
C LEU A 110 -5.17 -4.70 0.15
N PHE A 111 -4.56 -5.83 -0.23
CA PHE A 111 -4.74 -6.39 -1.59
C PHE A 111 -6.18 -6.84 -1.86
N ASP A 112 -6.99 -7.00 -0.81
CA ASP A 112 -8.41 -7.32 -0.94
C ASP A 112 -9.27 -6.08 -1.24
N SER A 113 -8.66 -4.90 -1.45
CA SER A 113 -9.37 -3.68 -1.86
C SER A 113 -10.13 -3.89 -3.17
N GLU A 114 -11.39 -3.48 -3.22
CA GLU A 114 -12.19 -3.48 -4.46
C GLU A 114 -11.67 -2.46 -5.48
N ASP A 115 -11.05 -1.36 -5.02
CA ASP A 115 -10.48 -0.33 -5.91
C ASP A 115 -9.22 -0.85 -6.64
N PRO A 116 -9.28 -1.08 -7.97
CA PRO A 116 -8.14 -1.61 -8.72
C PRO A 116 -6.93 -0.67 -8.73
N ARG A 117 -7.15 0.64 -8.53
CA ARG A 117 -6.07 1.63 -8.49
C ARG A 117 -5.22 1.42 -7.24
N GLU A 118 -5.84 1.11 -6.11
CA GLU A 118 -5.13 0.78 -4.87
C GLU A 118 -4.31 -0.49 -5.04
N ARG A 119 -4.89 -1.54 -5.64
CA ARG A 119 -4.19 -2.81 -5.89
C ARG A 119 -2.97 -2.66 -6.78
N ASP A 120 -3.00 -1.82 -7.82
CA ASP A 120 -1.84 -1.59 -8.69
C ASP A 120 -0.67 -0.88 -7.97
N PHE A 121 -0.98 0.06 -7.07
CA PHE A 121 0.03 0.67 -6.20
C PHE A 121 0.60 -0.36 -5.21
N LEU A 122 -0.27 -1.13 -4.54
CA LEU A 122 0.14 -2.18 -3.60
C LEU A 122 1.06 -3.21 -4.28
N LYS A 123 0.71 -3.63 -5.50
CA LYS A 123 1.53 -4.53 -6.32
C LYS A 123 2.93 -4.01 -6.51
N THR A 124 3.04 -2.75 -6.93
CA THR A 124 4.33 -2.10 -7.20
C THR A 124 5.12 -1.92 -5.90
N VAL A 125 4.50 -1.45 -4.83
CA VAL A 125 5.11 -1.26 -3.51
C VAL A 125 5.64 -2.58 -2.96
N LEU A 126 4.82 -3.64 -2.96
CA LEU A 126 5.21 -4.96 -2.47
C LEU A 126 6.38 -5.53 -3.27
N HIS A 127 6.37 -5.37 -4.60
CA HIS A 127 7.49 -5.77 -5.45
C HIS A 127 8.80 -5.02 -5.09
N ARG A 128 8.73 -3.71 -4.84
CA ARG A 128 9.91 -2.92 -4.39
C ARG A 128 10.41 -3.38 -3.03
N ILE A 129 9.52 -3.65 -2.07
CA ILE A 129 9.86 -4.18 -0.75
C ILE A 129 10.52 -5.57 -0.89
N TYR A 130 9.92 -6.46 -1.66
CA TYR A 130 10.47 -7.80 -1.92
C TYR A 130 11.87 -7.76 -2.54
N GLY A 131 12.09 -6.82 -3.48
CA GLY A 131 13.39 -6.59 -4.10
C GLY A 131 14.45 -6.12 -3.11
N LYS A 132 14.13 -5.10 -2.29
CA LYS A 132 15.08 -4.42 -1.38
C LYS A 132 15.34 -5.16 -0.07
N PHE A 133 14.37 -5.93 0.44
CA PHE A 133 14.46 -6.57 1.76
C PHE A 133 14.55 -8.10 1.65
N LEU A 134 15.78 -8.60 1.50
CA LEU A 134 16.04 -10.05 1.41
C LEU A 134 15.46 -10.84 2.60
N GLY A 135 15.53 -10.28 3.81
CA GLY A 135 15.02 -10.91 5.03
C GLY A 135 13.49 -11.05 5.10
N LEU A 136 12.74 -10.28 4.30
CA LEU A 136 11.27 -10.35 4.25
C LEU A 136 10.76 -11.31 3.17
N ARG A 137 11.61 -11.73 2.22
CA ARG A 137 11.17 -12.55 1.07
C ARG A 137 10.49 -13.85 1.46
N ALA A 138 11.06 -14.58 2.42
CA ALA A 138 10.49 -15.84 2.89
C ALA A 138 9.13 -15.63 3.57
N PHE A 139 9.01 -14.55 4.35
CA PHE A 139 7.75 -14.18 4.99
C PHE A 139 6.68 -13.77 3.95
N ILE A 140 7.02 -12.90 2.99
CA ILE A 140 6.12 -12.47 1.91
C ILE A 140 5.57 -13.68 1.15
N ARG A 141 6.44 -14.59 0.68
CA ARG A 141 5.99 -15.80 -0.02
C ARG A 141 5.08 -16.68 0.84
N LYS A 142 5.41 -16.85 2.12
CA LYS A 142 4.58 -17.62 3.05
C LYS A 142 3.20 -16.98 3.20
N GLN A 143 3.11 -15.66 3.35
CA GLN A 143 1.83 -14.98 3.50
C GLN A 143 0.99 -15.00 2.23
N ILE A 144 1.60 -14.79 1.05
CA ILE A 144 0.90 -14.93 -0.23
C ILE A 144 0.36 -16.35 -0.40
N ASN A 145 1.15 -17.38 -0.05
CA ASN A 145 0.67 -18.76 -0.07
C ASN A 145 -0.51 -18.97 0.88
N ASN A 146 -0.48 -18.41 2.09
CA ASN A 146 -1.60 -18.51 3.02
C ASN A 146 -2.86 -17.85 2.45
N ILE A 147 -2.72 -16.69 1.81
CA ILE A 147 -3.83 -15.98 1.13
C ILE A 147 -4.42 -16.88 0.03
N PHE A 148 -3.58 -17.47 -0.82
CA PHE A 148 -4.05 -18.37 -1.87
C PHE A 148 -4.70 -19.65 -1.34
N LEU A 149 -4.14 -20.26 -0.29
CA LEU A 149 -4.75 -21.43 0.34
C LEU A 149 -6.13 -21.10 0.91
N ARG A 150 -6.27 -19.97 1.59
CA ARG A 150 -7.56 -19.49 2.11
C ARG A 150 -8.54 -19.18 0.98
N PHE A 151 -8.08 -18.52 -0.07
CA PHE A 151 -8.89 -18.25 -1.25
C PHE A 151 -9.40 -19.55 -1.90
N ILE A 152 -8.52 -20.53 -2.14
CA ILE A 152 -8.86 -21.78 -2.84
C ILE A 152 -9.74 -22.70 -1.99
N TYR A 153 -9.49 -22.78 -0.68
CA TYR A 153 -10.09 -23.81 0.17
C TYR A 153 -11.15 -23.32 1.16
N GLU A 154 -11.25 -22.00 1.41
CA GLU A 154 -12.14 -21.47 2.45
C GLU A 154 -13.13 -20.42 1.95
N THR A 155 -12.66 -19.38 1.25
CA THR A 155 -13.50 -18.20 0.96
C THR A 155 -13.97 -18.10 -0.48
N GLU A 156 -13.22 -18.63 -1.45
CA GLU A 156 -13.42 -18.43 -2.90
C GLU A 156 -13.53 -16.96 -3.34
N HIS A 157 -13.16 -16.03 -2.45
CA HIS A 157 -13.23 -14.60 -2.64
C HIS A 157 -11.94 -13.95 -2.14
N PHE A 158 -11.28 -13.20 -3.02
CA PHE A 158 -10.16 -12.30 -2.76
C PHE A 158 -9.90 -11.43 -4.00
N ASN A 159 -9.95 -10.10 -3.87
CA ASN A 159 -9.90 -9.20 -5.03
C ASN A 159 -8.51 -9.10 -5.70
N GLY A 160 -7.44 -9.37 -4.95
CA GLY A 160 -6.05 -9.12 -5.39
C GLY A 160 -5.29 -10.33 -5.93
N VAL A 161 -5.96 -11.42 -6.34
CA VAL A 161 -5.28 -12.65 -6.77
C VAL A 161 -4.39 -12.38 -7.99
N ALA A 162 -4.90 -11.64 -8.98
CA ALA A 162 -4.19 -11.35 -10.23
C ALA A 162 -2.89 -10.57 -9.95
N GLU A 163 -2.96 -9.53 -9.14
CA GLU A 163 -1.81 -8.69 -8.79
C GLU A 163 -0.76 -9.46 -8.00
N LEU A 164 -1.17 -10.33 -7.07
CA LEU A 164 -0.23 -11.20 -6.34
C LEU A 164 0.46 -12.21 -7.27
N LEU A 165 -0.27 -12.77 -8.25
CA LEU A 165 0.30 -13.67 -9.26
C LEU A 165 1.31 -12.94 -10.16
N GLU A 166 1.03 -11.69 -10.56
CA GLU A 166 1.98 -10.88 -11.33
C GLU A 166 3.30 -10.64 -10.58
N ILE A 167 3.27 -10.50 -9.25
CA ILE A 167 4.47 -10.34 -8.42
C ILE A 167 5.27 -11.65 -8.37
N LEU A 168 4.59 -12.80 -8.29
CA LEU A 168 5.23 -14.11 -8.25
C LEU A 168 5.78 -14.55 -9.60
N GLY A 169 5.18 -14.09 -10.71
CA GLY A 169 5.61 -14.37 -12.08
C GLY A 169 6.82 -13.56 -12.55
N ARG A 170 7.33 -12.63 -11.74
CA ARG A 170 8.49 -11.77 -12.03
C ARG A 170 9.67 -12.10 -11.12
#